data_AF-A0AAD0T5Y6-F1
#
_entry.id   AF-A0AAD0T5Y6-F1
#
_cell.length_a   1.000
_cell.length_b   1.000
_cell.length_c   1.000
_cell.angle_alpha   90.00
_cell.angle_beta   90.00
_cell.angle_gamma   90.00
#
_symmetry.space_group_name_H-M   'P 1'
#
loop_
_entity.id
_entity.type
_entity.pdbx_description
1 polymer ?
#
loop_
_entity_poly.entity_id
_entity_poly.type
_entity_poly.pdbx_seq_one_letter_code
_entity_poly.pdbx_strand_id
1 'polypeptide(L)'
;MKYLIPLSTLFTGLSAQAVQTTARPFSFEFYAPTNELNFDVTLEQWCRYEIPVWSDSAEYKTKHQSTPLREKRTKLGNGLTRFTYSLNSTKSLEQTGFFKSGKECTSGVRIIVESAKYALGWAGQYSRPIEFKFLDEMYAFKEYDTTFDAQSDKNIRLFSDNEISFEYKTFSGGNQVNVTILSNGKRMRSSFPQGVLKNPKTNMPYKLK
;
A
#
# COMPACT_ATOMS: atom_id res chain seq x y z
N MET A 1 41.28 20.50 -50.31
CA MET A 1 39.99 19.78 -50.18
C MET A 1 39.54 19.92 -48.73
N LYS A 2 38.37 20.53 -48.50
CA LYS A 2 37.80 20.75 -47.17
C LYS A 2 37.19 19.44 -46.69
N TYR A 3 37.71 18.88 -45.60
CA TYR A 3 37.14 17.68 -44.98
C TYR A 3 35.82 18.06 -44.30
N LEU A 4 34.72 17.75 -44.96
CA LEU A 4 33.39 17.69 -44.35
C LEU A 4 33.37 16.46 -43.45
N ILE A 5 33.61 16.67 -42.15
CA ILE A 5 33.28 15.67 -41.13
C ILE A 5 31.76 15.53 -41.15
N PRO A 6 31.20 14.34 -41.43
CA PRO A 6 29.76 14.19 -41.47
C PRO A 6 29.23 14.33 -40.04
N LEU A 7 28.47 15.40 -39.81
CA LEU A 7 27.76 15.73 -38.57
C LEU A 7 26.56 14.78 -38.34
N SER A 8 26.69 13.49 -38.68
CA SER A 8 25.61 12.52 -38.71
C SER A 8 25.68 11.46 -37.62
N THR A 9 26.61 11.57 -36.66
CA THR A 9 26.75 10.64 -35.53
C THR A 9 26.32 11.21 -34.17
N LEU A 10 25.68 12.38 -34.12
CA LEU A 10 25.18 12.97 -32.86
C LEU A 10 23.72 12.64 -32.52
N PHE A 11 23.15 11.56 -33.08
CA PHE A 11 21.78 11.09 -32.78
C PHE A 11 21.73 9.67 -32.19
N THR A 12 22.84 9.14 -31.68
CA THR A 12 22.83 7.86 -30.96
C THR A 12 22.57 8.10 -29.47
N GLY A 13 21.30 8.01 -29.06
CA GLY A 13 20.99 7.92 -27.62
C GLY A 13 19.53 8.13 -27.21
N LEU A 14 18.70 8.75 -28.06
CA LEU A 14 17.31 9.02 -27.71
C LEU A 14 16.38 7.96 -28.29
N SER A 15 16.40 6.76 -27.72
CA SER A 15 15.35 5.77 -27.98
C SER A 15 14.10 6.15 -27.19
N ALA A 16 12.97 6.38 -27.86
CA ALA A 16 11.66 6.35 -27.22
C ALA A 16 11.46 4.91 -26.73
N GLN A 17 11.35 4.74 -25.43
CA GLN A 17 11.15 3.42 -24.86
C GLN A 17 9.93 3.48 -23.93
N ALA A 18 9.20 2.39 -23.80
CA ALA A 18 8.13 2.24 -22.82
C ALA A 18 8.66 1.47 -21.60
N VAL A 19 8.04 1.67 -20.45
CA VAL A 19 8.10 0.71 -19.33
C VAL A 19 6.69 0.48 -18.83
N GLN A 20 6.40 -0.77 -18.49
CA GLN A 20 5.09 -1.18 -18.05
C GLN A 20 5.17 -2.02 -16.78
N THR A 21 4.19 -1.82 -15.91
CA THR A 21 3.84 -2.82 -14.89
C THR A 21 2.44 -3.33 -15.10
N THR A 22 2.28 -4.65 -15.04
CA THR A 22 1.00 -5.33 -15.33
C THR A 22 0.58 -6.18 -14.14
N ALA A 23 -0.65 -6.01 -13.68
CA ALA A 23 -1.30 -6.87 -12.72
C ALA A 23 -2.42 -7.66 -13.40
N ARG A 24 -2.25 -8.99 -13.43
CA ARG A 24 -3.31 -9.92 -13.88
C ARG A 24 -4.37 -10.08 -12.79
N PRO A 25 -5.59 -10.53 -13.11
CA PRO A 25 -6.60 -10.82 -12.10
C PRO A 25 -6.08 -11.73 -10.98
N PHE A 26 -6.43 -11.39 -9.73
CA PHE A 26 -6.07 -12.16 -8.55
C PHE A 26 -7.12 -11.98 -7.46
N SER A 27 -7.11 -12.86 -6.46
CA SER A 27 -7.91 -12.72 -5.25
C SER A 27 -7.17 -13.28 -4.04
N PHE A 28 -7.43 -12.71 -2.88
CA PHE A 28 -7.00 -13.23 -1.59
C PHE A 28 -8.06 -12.96 -0.54
N GLU A 29 -8.03 -13.70 0.56
CA GLU A 29 -8.99 -13.58 1.64
C GLU A 29 -8.36 -13.62 3.01
N PHE A 30 -9.02 -13.00 3.98
CA PHE A 30 -8.64 -13.01 5.39
C PHE A 30 -9.88 -12.83 6.28
N TYR A 31 -9.69 -12.95 7.58
CA TYR A 31 -10.78 -12.96 8.55
C TYR A 31 -10.62 -11.80 9.53
N ALA A 32 -11.74 -11.25 10.01
CA ALA A 32 -11.72 -10.32 11.14
C ALA A 32 -13.00 -10.43 11.96
N PRO A 33 -12.98 -10.05 13.25
CA PRO A 33 -14.17 -9.96 14.07
C PRO A 33 -15.26 -9.08 13.41
N THR A 34 -16.49 -9.58 13.40
CA THR A 34 -17.60 -8.95 12.67
C THR A 34 -17.89 -7.55 13.22
N ASN A 35 -17.95 -6.56 12.32
CA ASN A 35 -18.21 -5.15 12.62
C ASN A 35 -17.15 -4.50 13.55
N GLU A 36 -15.93 -5.04 13.61
CA GLU A 36 -14.85 -4.44 14.42
C GLU A 36 -13.85 -3.65 13.59
N LEU A 37 -13.59 -4.10 12.36
CA LEU A 37 -12.60 -3.52 11.47
C LEU A 37 -13.21 -3.24 10.09
N ASN A 38 -12.73 -2.14 9.49
CA ASN A 38 -12.90 -1.82 8.08
C ASN A 38 -11.53 -1.90 7.38
N PHE A 39 -11.56 -2.08 6.07
CA PHE A 39 -10.36 -2.29 5.27
C PHE A 39 -10.46 -1.52 3.96
N ASP A 40 -9.48 -0.66 3.67
CA ASP A 40 -9.25 -0.07 2.35
C ASP A 40 -8.08 -0.81 1.69
N VAL A 41 -8.38 -1.50 0.59
CA VAL A 41 -7.42 -2.34 -0.12
C VAL A 41 -7.31 -1.90 -1.57
N THR A 42 -6.11 -1.52 -1.98
CA THR A 42 -5.83 -0.96 -3.30
C THR A 42 -4.60 -1.62 -3.92
N LEU A 43 -4.67 -1.89 -5.22
CA LEU A 43 -3.49 -2.15 -6.04
C LEU A 43 -2.83 -0.81 -6.34
N GLU A 44 -1.58 -0.66 -5.95
CA GLU A 44 -0.75 0.50 -6.25
C GLU A 44 0.27 0.13 -7.32
N GLN A 45 0.28 0.88 -8.42
CA GLN A 45 1.22 0.70 -9.53
C GLN A 45 2.01 1.99 -9.72
N TRP A 46 3.33 1.86 -9.82
CA TRP A 46 4.25 2.99 -9.97
C TRP A 46 5.23 2.72 -11.10
N CYS A 47 5.48 3.74 -11.89
CA CYS A 47 6.58 3.78 -12.85
C CYS A 47 7.30 5.11 -12.71
N ARG A 48 8.63 5.10 -12.82
CA ARG A 48 9.44 6.31 -12.88
C ARG A 48 10.54 6.18 -13.93
N TYR A 49 11.01 7.30 -14.43
CA TYR A 49 12.16 7.36 -15.34
C TYR A 49 12.98 8.62 -15.08
N GLU A 50 14.28 8.58 -15.39
CA GLU A 50 15.16 9.76 -15.36
C GLU A 50 14.96 10.62 -16.63
N ILE A 51 14.60 11.90 -16.44
CA ILE A 51 14.52 12.91 -17.49
C ILE A 51 15.96 13.35 -17.85
N PRO A 52 16.30 13.52 -19.14
CA PRO A 52 17.58 14.10 -19.52
C PRO A 52 17.65 15.58 -19.11
N VAL A 53 18.42 15.86 -18.05
CA VAL A 53 18.78 17.23 -17.62
C VAL A 53 20.21 17.56 -18.03
N TRP A 54 20.43 18.80 -18.46
CA TRP A 54 21.74 19.31 -18.94
C TRP A 54 22.70 19.66 -17.79
N SER A 55 22.65 18.91 -16.68
CA SER A 55 23.51 19.09 -15.50
C SER A 55 23.72 17.73 -14.81
N ASP A 56 24.64 17.64 -13.83
CA ASP A 56 24.89 16.44 -13.00
C ASP A 56 23.74 16.05 -12.05
N SER A 57 22.54 16.61 -12.24
CA SER A 57 21.35 16.27 -11.46
C SER A 57 20.61 15.08 -12.07
N ALA A 58 20.00 14.24 -11.23
CA ALA A 58 19.03 13.23 -11.65
C ALA A 58 17.62 13.74 -11.34
N GLU A 59 16.77 13.90 -12.35
CA GLU A 59 15.38 14.29 -12.19
C GLU A 59 14.48 13.15 -12.66
N TYR A 60 13.50 12.74 -11.85
CA TYR A 60 12.62 11.62 -12.18
C TYR A 60 11.20 12.08 -12.43
N LYS A 61 10.59 11.60 -13.53
CA LYS A 61 9.14 11.71 -13.72
C LYS A 61 8.47 10.43 -13.26
N THR A 62 7.52 10.56 -12.34
CA THR A 62 6.78 9.43 -11.79
C THR A 62 5.34 9.43 -12.31
N LYS A 63 4.86 8.25 -12.71
CA LYS A 63 3.44 7.98 -12.97
C LYS A 63 2.95 6.97 -11.94
N HIS A 64 1.77 7.22 -11.41
CA HIS A 64 1.17 6.42 -10.36
C HIS A 64 -0.29 6.13 -10.70
N GLN A 65 -0.74 4.93 -10.35
CA GLN A 65 -2.13 4.51 -10.48
C GLN A 65 -2.53 3.66 -9.28
N SER A 66 -3.55 4.13 -8.55
CA SER A 66 -4.24 3.36 -7.52
C SER A 66 -5.52 2.76 -8.09
N THR A 67 -5.70 1.45 -7.91
CA THR A 67 -6.93 0.74 -8.29
C THR A 67 -7.55 0.08 -7.05
N PRO A 68 -8.76 0.47 -6.61
CA PRO A 68 -9.42 -0.21 -5.49
C PRO A 68 -9.76 -1.64 -5.87
N LEU A 69 -9.47 -2.56 -4.94
CA LEU A 69 -9.85 -3.97 -5.10
C LEU A 69 -11.32 -4.16 -4.73
N ARG A 70 -11.99 -5.07 -5.43
CA ARG A 70 -13.39 -5.39 -5.14
C ARG A 70 -13.47 -6.18 -3.85
N GLU A 71 -14.23 -5.66 -2.90
CA GLU A 71 -14.51 -6.32 -1.63
C GLU A 71 -15.75 -7.23 -1.73
N LYS A 72 -15.67 -8.42 -1.13
CA LYS A 72 -16.82 -9.27 -0.81
C LYS A 72 -16.73 -9.69 0.65
N ARG A 73 -17.80 -9.44 1.41
CA ARG A 73 -17.92 -9.83 2.83
C ARG A 73 -18.82 -11.06 2.97
N THR A 74 -18.38 -12.04 3.75
CA THR A 74 -19.19 -13.22 4.11
C THR A 74 -19.16 -13.40 5.62
N LYS A 75 -20.31 -13.27 6.29
CA LYS A 75 -20.42 -13.53 7.73
C LYS A 75 -20.28 -15.03 8.00
N LEU A 76 -19.48 -15.38 9.00
CA LEU A 76 -19.29 -16.74 9.49
C LEU A 76 -19.98 -16.91 10.85
N GLY A 77 -20.32 -18.15 11.21
CA GLY A 77 -21.10 -18.45 12.42
C GLY A 77 -20.38 -18.18 13.74
N ASN A 78 -19.05 -18.06 13.73
CA ASN A 78 -18.20 -17.85 14.92
C ASN A 78 -17.94 -16.38 15.25
N GLY A 79 -18.76 -15.45 14.75
CA GLY A 79 -18.56 -14.02 14.96
C GLY A 79 -17.46 -13.41 14.09
N LEU A 80 -16.86 -14.17 13.17
CA LEU A 80 -15.94 -13.66 12.17
C LEU A 80 -16.66 -13.25 10.88
N THR A 81 -16.08 -12.31 10.17
CA THR A 81 -16.41 -12.01 8.78
C THR A 81 -15.19 -12.36 7.93
N ARG A 82 -15.42 -13.12 6.86
CA ARG A 82 -14.43 -13.34 5.81
C ARG A 82 -14.50 -12.19 4.82
N PHE A 83 -13.35 -11.58 4.58
CA PHE A 83 -13.14 -10.51 3.61
C PHE A 83 -12.37 -11.08 2.44
N THR A 84 -12.96 -11.04 1.24
CA THR A 84 -12.31 -11.43 0.00
C THR A 84 -12.07 -10.17 -0.84
N TYR A 85 -10.83 -9.95 -1.24
CA TYR A 85 -10.43 -8.85 -2.13
C TYR A 85 -10.00 -9.40 -3.48
N SER A 86 -10.52 -8.83 -4.57
CA SER A 86 -10.19 -9.28 -5.91
C SER A 86 -9.94 -8.14 -6.90
N LEU A 87 -8.99 -8.39 -7.81
CA LEU A 87 -8.85 -7.65 -9.05
C LEU A 87 -9.50 -8.48 -10.17
N ASN A 88 -10.57 -7.97 -10.78
CA ASN A 88 -11.36 -8.74 -11.76
C ASN A 88 -10.85 -8.65 -13.20
N SER A 89 -10.03 -7.64 -13.50
CA SER A 89 -9.54 -7.35 -14.85
C SER A 89 -8.09 -6.93 -14.79
N THR A 90 -7.32 -7.26 -15.83
CA THR A 90 -5.93 -6.85 -15.94
C THR A 90 -5.80 -5.33 -15.85
N LYS A 91 -4.82 -4.86 -15.08
CA LYS A 91 -4.44 -3.45 -14.99
C LYS A 91 -2.99 -3.29 -15.40
N SER A 92 -2.76 -2.33 -16.28
CA SER A 92 -1.44 -2.02 -16.79
C SER A 92 -1.17 -0.54 -16.63
N LEU A 93 -0.01 -0.21 -16.10
CA LEU A 93 0.49 1.15 -16.06
C LEU A 93 1.70 1.23 -16.99
N GLU A 94 1.54 1.97 -18.10
CA GLU A 94 2.61 2.24 -19.05
C GLU A 94 3.06 3.71 -18.95
N GLN A 95 4.35 3.93 -19.10
CA GLN A 95 4.95 5.27 -19.19
C GLN A 95 5.92 5.34 -20.38
N THR A 96 5.72 6.34 -21.23
CA THR A 96 6.46 6.57 -22.47
C THR A 96 7.17 7.93 -22.46
N GLY A 97 8.27 8.05 -23.20
CA GLY A 97 9.04 9.29 -23.32
C GLY A 97 10.52 9.09 -23.67
N PHE A 98 11.27 10.20 -23.64
CA PHE A 98 12.71 10.26 -23.89
C PHE A 98 13.47 10.21 -22.57
N PHE A 99 14.28 9.17 -22.34
CA PHE A 99 14.85 8.87 -21.02
C PHE A 99 16.36 8.71 -21.06
N LYS A 100 17.03 9.18 -20.01
CA LYS A 100 18.41 8.81 -19.65
C LYS A 100 18.30 7.45 -18.95
N SER A 101 19.06 6.44 -19.35
CA SER A 101 18.85 5.04 -18.95
C SER A 101 18.58 4.88 -17.44
N GLY A 102 17.41 4.37 -17.07
CA GLY A 102 16.98 4.29 -15.67
C GLY A 102 15.45 4.31 -15.54
N LYS A 103 14.79 3.33 -16.16
CA LYS A 103 13.33 3.18 -16.04
C LYS A 103 13.02 2.15 -15.01
N GLU A 104 12.10 2.44 -14.11
CA GLU A 104 11.76 1.47 -13.10
C GLU A 104 10.25 1.45 -12.84
N CYS A 105 9.67 0.25 -12.80
CA CYS A 105 8.29 0.07 -12.39
C CYS A 105 8.15 -0.93 -11.25
N THR A 106 7.08 -0.78 -10.48
CA THR A 106 6.73 -1.66 -9.37
C THR A 106 5.24 -1.66 -9.13
N SER A 107 4.72 -2.75 -8.59
CA SER A 107 3.31 -2.92 -8.21
C SER A 107 3.24 -3.59 -6.84
N GLY A 108 2.26 -3.22 -6.04
CA GLY A 108 2.05 -3.77 -4.70
C GLY A 108 0.63 -3.55 -4.20
N VAL A 109 0.21 -4.29 -3.17
CA VAL A 109 -1.10 -4.08 -2.55
C VAL A 109 -0.97 -3.22 -1.29
N ARG A 110 -1.66 -2.09 -1.25
CA ARG A 110 -1.84 -1.27 -0.03
C ARG A 110 -3.05 -1.76 0.74
N ILE A 111 -2.87 -1.98 2.04
CA ILE A 111 -3.95 -2.35 2.97
C ILE A 111 -3.96 -1.32 4.10
N ILE A 112 -5.07 -0.61 4.27
CA ILE A 112 -5.36 0.17 5.48
C ILE A 112 -6.38 -0.60 6.30
N VAL A 113 -6.08 -0.79 7.58
CA VAL A 113 -6.96 -1.43 8.56
C VAL A 113 -7.46 -0.36 9.52
N GLU A 114 -8.76 -0.16 9.59
CA GLU A 114 -9.40 0.88 10.41
C GLU A 114 -10.30 0.28 11.47
N SER A 115 -10.30 0.84 12.67
CA SER A 115 -11.31 0.47 13.68
C SER A 115 -12.68 0.97 13.24
N ALA A 116 -13.66 0.08 13.21
CA ALA A 116 -15.07 0.44 13.01
C ALA A 116 -15.73 0.98 14.30
N LYS A 117 -15.08 0.83 15.46
CA LYS A 117 -15.68 1.12 16.78
C LYS A 117 -15.05 2.33 17.47
N TYR A 118 -13.75 2.55 17.28
CA TYR A 118 -12.95 3.42 18.12
C TYR A 118 -12.18 4.48 17.33
N ALA A 119 -12.00 5.64 17.94
CA ALA A 119 -11.31 6.79 17.40
C ALA A 119 -9.96 7.04 18.08
N LEU A 120 -9.09 7.79 17.40
CA LEU A 120 -7.81 8.27 17.95
C LEU A 120 -8.02 9.15 19.19
N GLY A 121 -8.99 10.09 19.13
CA GLY A 121 -9.39 10.98 20.23
C GLY A 121 -8.39 12.10 20.57
N TRP A 122 -7.13 12.00 20.15
CA TRP A 122 -6.12 13.06 20.33
C TRP A 122 -6.54 14.37 19.68
N ALA A 123 -6.26 15.49 20.34
CA ALA A 123 -6.60 16.84 19.86
C ALA A 123 -8.08 16.97 19.41
N GLY A 124 -9.00 16.25 20.06
CA GLY A 124 -10.43 16.26 19.71
C GLY A 124 -10.82 15.44 18.48
N GLN A 125 -9.92 14.62 17.94
CA GLN A 125 -10.14 13.80 16.74
C GLN A 125 -10.99 12.55 17.04
N TYR A 126 -12.25 12.75 17.40
CA TYR A 126 -13.21 11.68 17.72
C TYR A 126 -13.89 11.05 16.48
N SER A 127 -13.73 11.66 15.31
CA SER A 127 -14.22 11.15 14.02
C SER A 127 -13.13 10.41 13.22
N ARG A 128 -11.88 10.43 13.68
CA ARG A 128 -10.78 9.74 13.00
C ARG A 128 -10.64 8.33 13.57
N PRO A 129 -10.84 7.27 12.76
CA PRO A 129 -10.66 5.91 13.24
C PRO A 129 -9.19 5.65 13.59
N ILE A 130 -8.98 4.67 14.45
CA ILE A 130 -7.65 4.12 14.69
C ILE A 130 -7.26 3.32 13.44
N GLU A 131 -6.17 3.69 12.77
CA GLU A 131 -5.80 3.13 11.46
C GLU A 131 -4.39 2.55 11.46
N PHE A 132 -4.17 1.41 10.82
CA PHE A 132 -2.84 0.86 10.52
C PHE A 132 -2.66 0.76 9.00
N LYS A 133 -1.57 1.30 8.49
CA LYS A 133 -1.26 1.31 7.05
C LYS A 133 -0.17 0.30 6.74
N PHE A 134 -0.38 -0.46 5.67
CA PHE A 134 0.54 -1.45 5.15
C PHE A 134 0.76 -1.16 3.68
N LEU A 135 1.81 -0.38 3.41
CA LEU A 135 2.55 -0.22 2.15
C LEU A 135 3.35 1.08 2.33
N ASP A 136 4.25 1.10 3.31
CA ASP A 136 4.91 2.35 3.67
C ASP A 136 5.96 2.76 2.63
N GLU A 137 6.51 1.81 1.86
CA GLU A 137 7.63 2.09 0.96
C GLU A 137 7.62 1.16 -0.27
N MET A 138 7.29 1.71 -1.44
CA MET A 138 7.51 1.06 -2.74
C MET A 138 8.91 1.38 -3.26
N TYR A 139 9.95 0.92 -2.58
CA TYR A 139 11.34 1.23 -2.96
C TYR A 139 12.03 0.18 -3.83
N ALA A 140 11.41 -0.97 -4.06
CA ALA A 140 11.94 -1.99 -4.97
C ALA A 140 11.48 -1.72 -6.41
N PHE A 141 11.86 -0.56 -6.92
CA PHE A 141 11.78 -0.21 -8.32
C PHE A 141 12.64 -1.20 -9.12
N LYS A 142 12.06 -1.85 -10.14
CA LYS A 142 12.78 -2.82 -10.98
C LYS A 142 13.07 -2.21 -12.34
N GLU A 143 14.31 -2.30 -12.80
CA GLU A 143 14.82 -1.66 -14.02
C GLU A 143 14.32 -2.32 -15.34
N TYR A 144 13.09 -2.83 -15.37
CA TYR A 144 12.50 -3.55 -16.50
C TYR A 144 10.98 -3.67 -16.34
N ASP A 145 10.29 -4.13 -17.39
CA ASP A 145 8.85 -4.39 -17.33
C ASP A 145 8.51 -5.42 -16.27
N THR A 146 7.55 -5.11 -15.41
CA THR A 146 7.19 -5.99 -14.30
C THR A 146 5.81 -6.60 -14.47
N THR A 147 5.68 -7.86 -14.06
CA THR A 147 4.38 -8.47 -13.81
C THR A 147 4.21 -8.59 -12.30
N PHE A 148 3.12 -8.04 -11.78
CA PHE A 148 2.73 -8.20 -10.40
C PHE A 148 2.38 -9.66 -10.12
N ASP A 149 2.99 -10.21 -9.08
CA ASP A 149 2.70 -11.55 -8.58
C ASP A 149 2.08 -11.43 -7.18
N ALA A 150 0.79 -11.74 -7.09
CA ALA A 150 0.03 -11.66 -5.86
C ALA A 150 0.57 -12.61 -4.77
N GLN A 151 1.18 -13.75 -5.15
CA GLN A 151 1.67 -14.74 -4.19
C GLN A 151 2.95 -14.29 -3.50
N SER A 152 3.75 -13.45 -4.16
CA SER A 152 4.99 -12.90 -3.59
C SER A 152 4.79 -11.53 -2.92
N ASP A 153 3.64 -10.88 -3.09
CA ASP A 153 3.34 -9.61 -2.45
C ASP A 153 3.37 -9.74 -0.91
N LYS A 154 4.16 -8.88 -0.27
CA LYS A 154 4.40 -8.92 1.18
C LYS A 154 3.12 -8.70 1.97
N ASN A 155 2.26 -7.78 1.54
CA ASN A 155 1.05 -7.42 2.26
C ASN A 155 -0.03 -8.49 2.06
N ILE A 156 -0.19 -9.04 0.85
CA ILE A 156 -1.05 -10.22 0.64
C ILE A 156 -0.59 -11.37 1.54
N ARG A 157 0.71 -11.69 1.58
CA ARG A 157 1.22 -12.77 2.45
C ARG A 157 1.05 -12.52 3.95
N LEU A 158 1.08 -11.27 4.38
CA LEU A 158 0.85 -10.89 5.78
C LEU A 158 -0.61 -11.11 6.20
N PHE A 159 -1.56 -10.98 5.27
CA PHE A 159 -3.00 -11.00 5.56
C PHE A 159 -3.67 -12.31 5.17
N SER A 160 -3.26 -12.93 4.05
CA SER A 160 -3.95 -14.10 3.48
C SER A 160 -4.13 -15.20 4.52
N ASP A 161 -5.37 -15.67 4.61
CA ASP A 161 -5.80 -16.76 5.48
C ASP A 161 -5.59 -16.53 6.99
N ASN A 162 -5.30 -15.29 7.39
CA ASN A 162 -5.10 -14.91 8.78
C ASN A 162 -6.33 -14.22 9.38
N GLU A 163 -6.49 -14.36 10.69
CA GLU A 163 -7.42 -13.56 11.49
C GLU A 163 -6.73 -12.26 11.94
N ILE A 164 -7.30 -11.14 11.50
CA ILE A 164 -6.83 -9.79 11.81
C ILE A 164 -7.69 -9.19 12.91
N SER A 165 -7.04 -8.70 13.97
CA SER A 165 -7.73 -8.10 15.12
C SER A 165 -6.89 -7.00 15.77
N PHE A 166 -7.53 -6.17 16.60
CA PHE A 166 -6.85 -5.16 17.43
C PHE A 166 -6.80 -5.61 18.88
N GLU A 167 -5.61 -5.51 19.48
CA GLU A 167 -5.38 -5.65 20.91
C GLU A 167 -5.34 -4.27 21.56
N TYR A 168 -6.08 -4.08 22.65
CA TYR A 168 -6.11 -2.85 23.41
C TYR A 168 -5.46 -3.07 24.78
N LYS A 169 -4.31 -2.44 25.01
CA LYS A 169 -3.58 -2.50 26.28
C LYS A 169 -3.67 -1.18 27.03
N THR A 170 -4.18 -1.23 28.24
CA THR A 170 -4.34 -0.07 29.12
C THR A 170 -3.30 -0.14 30.24
N PHE A 171 -2.72 1.01 30.58
CA PHE A 171 -1.84 1.13 31.74
C PHE A 171 -2.58 1.86 32.86
N SER A 172 -2.46 1.33 34.08
CA SER A 172 -2.97 2.00 35.28
C SER A 172 -2.28 3.35 35.44
N GLY A 173 -3.06 4.42 35.59
CA GLY A 173 -2.55 5.79 35.73
C GLY A 173 -2.26 6.55 34.43
N GLY A 174 -2.25 5.91 33.27
CA GLY A 174 -2.03 6.58 31.97
C GLY A 174 -3.32 7.20 31.39
N ASN A 175 -3.20 8.21 30.52
CA ASN A 175 -4.31 8.78 29.75
C ASN A 175 -4.45 8.16 28.34
N GLN A 176 -3.77 7.03 28.08
CA GLN A 176 -3.68 6.41 26.76
C GLN A 176 -4.05 4.92 26.79
N VAL A 177 -4.46 4.41 25.63
CA VAL A 177 -4.59 2.98 25.33
C VAL A 177 -3.63 2.66 24.19
N ASN A 178 -2.78 1.65 24.37
CA ASN A 178 -1.93 1.16 23.30
C ASN A 178 -2.70 0.15 22.46
N VAL A 179 -2.83 0.45 21.17
CA VAL A 179 -3.52 -0.40 20.20
C VAL A 179 -2.47 -1.11 19.38
N THR A 180 -2.58 -2.43 19.26
CA THR A 180 -1.68 -3.25 18.44
C THR A 180 -2.50 -4.07 17.46
N ILE A 181 -2.12 -4.08 16.19
CA ILE A 181 -2.72 -4.99 15.21
C ILE A 181 -2.08 -6.39 15.31
N LEU A 182 -2.94 -7.39 15.35
CA LEU A 182 -2.61 -8.80 15.47
C LEU A 182 -2.98 -9.54 14.18
N SER A 183 -2.19 -10.57 13.88
CA SER A 183 -2.46 -11.60 12.88
C SER A 183 -2.39 -12.96 13.58
N ASN A 184 -3.49 -13.71 13.61
CA ASN A 184 -3.64 -14.96 14.38
C ASN A 184 -3.20 -14.81 15.84
N GLY A 185 -3.62 -13.71 16.48
CA GLY A 185 -3.29 -13.42 17.89
C GLY A 185 -1.86 -12.94 18.14
N LYS A 186 -1.00 -12.84 17.11
CA LYS A 186 0.39 -12.36 17.24
C LYS A 186 0.56 -10.98 16.63
N ARG A 187 1.32 -10.11 17.28
CA ARG A 187 1.63 -8.77 16.75
C ARG A 187 2.23 -8.86 15.34
N MET A 188 1.68 -8.08 14.42
CA MET A 188 2.23 -7.99 13.07
C MET A 188 3.58 -7.25 13.11
N ARG A 189 4.65 -7.90 12.61
CA ARG A 189 6.03 -7.39 12.69
C ARG A 189 6.23 -6.03 12.03
N SER A 190 5.47 -5.73 10.98
CA SER A 190 5.52 -4.47 10.23
C SER A 190 4.65 -3.35 10.83
N SER A 191 4.17 -3.50 12.07
CA SER A 191 3.32 -2.52 12.72
C SER A 191 3.85 -2.10 14.09
N PHE A 192 3.82 -0.79 14.34
CA PHE A 192 4.10 -0.21 15.65
C PHE A 192 2.80 0.05 16.40
N PRO A 193 2.72 -0.27 17.71
CA PRO A 193 1.56 0.07 18.51
C PRO A 193 1.28 1.57 18.47
N GLN A 194 0.01 1.92 18.44
CA GLN A 194 -0.43 3.32 18.45
C GLN A 194 -1.03 3.65 19.81
N GLY A 195 -0.54 4.73 20.42
CA GLY A 195 -1.14 5.29 21.62
C GLY A 195 -2.35 6.16 21.24
N VAL A 196 -3.54 5.80 21.72
CA VAL A 196 -4.78 6.55 21.47
C VAL A 196 -5.36 7.08 22.78
N LEU A 197 -6.16 8.13 22.72
CA LEU A 197 -6.69 8.76 23.92
C LEU A 197 -7.66 7.81 24.65
N LYS A 198 -7.43 7.61 25.95
CA LYS A 198 -8.27 6.77 26.79
C LYS A 198 -9.50 7.54 27.28
N ASN A 199 -10.67 6.93 27.17
CA ASN A 199 -11.88 7.40 27.82
C ASN A 199 -11.85 7.01 29.31
N PRO A 200 -11.87 7.98 30.25
CA PRO A 200 -11.77 7.69 31.69
C PRO A 200 -12.96 6.90 32.24
N LYS A 201 -14.12 6.92 31.56
CA LYS A 201 -15.32 6.19 32.00
C LYS A 201 -15.26 4.70 31.66
N THR A 202 -14.66 4.34 30.53
CA THR A 202 -14.66 2.95 30.02
C THR A 202 -13.29 2.30 30.08
N ASN A 203 -12.23 3.07 30.35
CA ASN A 203 -10.82 2.69 30.16
C ASN A 203 -10.47 2.22 28.74
N MET A 204 -11.37 2.37 27.77
CA MET A 204 -11.16 2.03 26.36
C MET A 204 -10.92 3.30 25.54
N PRO A 205 -10.49 3.21 24.28
CA PRO A 205 -10.48 4.38 23.40
C PRO A 205 -11.87 5.02 23.29
N TYR A 206 -11.91 6.29 22.91
CA TYR A 206 -13.19 6.94 22.60
C TYR A 206 -13.89 6.25 21.44
N LYS A 207 -15.23 6.16 21.50
CA LYS A 207 -16.02 5.64 20.38
C LYS A 207 -15.89 6.55 19.17
N LEU A 208 -15.84 5.95 18.00
CA LEU A 208 -15.92 6.65 16.72
C LEU A 208 -17.29 7.34 16.61
N LYS A 209 -17.29 8.61 16.21
CA LYS A 209 -18.49 9.43 16.00
C LYS A 209 -18.90 9.49 14.55
#